data_AF-A0A8D5U5J0-F1
#
_entry.id   AF-A0A8D5U5J0-F1
#
_cell.length_a   1.000
_cell.length_b   1.000
_cell.length_c   1.000
_cell.angle_alpha   90.00
_cell.angle_beta   90.00
_cell.angle_gamma   90.00
#
_symmetry.space_group_name_H-M   'P 1'
#
loop_
_entity.id
_entity.type
_entity.pdbx_description
1 polymer ?
#
loop_
_entity_poly.entity_id
_entity_poly.type
_entity_poly.pdbx_seq_one_letter_code
_entity_poly.pdbx_strand_id
1 'polypeptide(L)'
;MSLRNRIMLLTGTVLASVSPYFTPLVVPGVVLVALSRKAFSPNFKDSIYTPSFQRFTAWFLLVLATLEGVTGFGAGPQTSTVISALTFGLLNRGNSLQLHIILIGPLTFFFILHSASGIGSMLLRRGVRNWVIYEVVIPILTIGAYILALYLYTLLL
;
A
#
# COMPACT_ATOMS: atom_id res chain seq x y z
N MET A 1 19.49 5.68 -7.56
CA MET A 1 18.91 6.38 -6.42
C MET A 1 19.98 7.17 -5.68
N SER A 2 19.87 8.48 -5.47
CA SER A 2 20.59 9.07 -4.32
C SER A 2 19.89 8.55 -3.08
N LEU A 3 20.61 7.96 -2.11
CA LEU A 3 20.09 7.30 -0.91
C LEU A 3 18.82 7.96 -0.30
N ARG A 4 18.79 9.29 -0.32
CA ARG A 4 17.69 10.16 0.06
C ARG A 4 16.30 9.85 -0.56
N ASN A 5 16.19 9.54 -1.86
CA ASN A 5 14.88 9.49 -2.55
C ASN A 5 14.08 8.21 -2.26
N ARG A 6 14.71 7.05 -2.14
CA ARG A 6 14.06 5.81 -1.67
C ARG A 6 13.84 5.88 -0.17
N ILE A 7 14.71 6.51 0.60
CA ILE A 7 14.40 6.75 2.02
C ILE A 7 13.11 7.56 2.12
N MET A 8 12.97 8.68 1.38
CA MET A 8 11.72 9.45 1.39
C MET A 8 10.50 8.64 0.91
N LEU A 9 10.64 7.84 -0.16
CA LEU A 9 9.55 6.98 -0.65
C LEU A 9 9.17 5.89 0.36
N LEU A 10 10.15 5.22 0.96
CA LEU A 10 9.94 4.15 1.96
C LEU A 10 9.39 4.71 3.26
N THR A 11 9.92 5.83 3.75
CA THR A 11 9.41 6.52 4.94
C THR A 11 7.99 7.05 4.68
N GLY A 12 7.73 7.66 3.52
CA GLY A 12 6.39 8.07 3.13
C GLY A 12 5.43 6.89 3.02
N THR A 13 5.90 5.77 2.48
CA THR A 13 5.15 4.50 2.39
C THR A 13 4.79 3.95 3.77
N VAL A 14 5.75 3.92 4.70
CA VAL A 14 5.52 3.43 6.07
C VAL A 14 4.55 4.36 6.79
N LEU A 15 4.79 5.67 6.76
CA LEU A 15 3.94 6.65 7.42
C LEU A 15 2.52 6.67 6.86
N ALA A 16 2.37 6.58 5.53
CA ALA A 16 1.08 6.36 4.91
C ALA A 16 0.47 5.05 5.42
N SER A 17 1.11 3.90 5.24
CA SER A 17 0.53 2.60 5.64
C SER A 17 0.01 2.50 7.07
N VAL A 18 0.54 3.29 8.01
CA VAL A 18 0.10 3.34 9.42
C VAL A 18 -0.78 4.55 9.78
N SER A 19 -0.96 5.50 8.86
CA SER A 19 -1.80 6.67 9.07
C SER A 19 -3.28 6.39 9.38
N PRO A 20 -3.89 5.25 8.98
CA PRO A 20 -5.23 4.93 9.44
C PRO A 20 -5.33 4.72 10.97
N TYR A 21 -4.22 4.32 11.63
CA TYR A 21 -4.14 4.14 13.09
C TYR A 21 -3.71 5.41 13.82
N PHE A 22 -3.04 6.33 13.10
CA PHE A 22 -2.49 7.57 13.63
C PHE A 22 -2.78 8.68 12.64
N THR A 23 -3.97 9.28 12.75
CA THR A 23 -4.45 10.35 11.86
C THR A 23 -3.47 11.51 11.68
N PRO A 24 -2.63 11.93 12.67
CA PRO A 24 -1.62 12.96 12.45
C PRO A 24 -0.54 12.58 11.42
N LEU A 25 -0.36 11.28 11.12
CA LEU A 25 0.62 10.79 10.15
C LEU A 25 0.12 10.79 8.70
N VAL A 26 -1.18 11.06 8.48
CA VAL A 26 -1.78 11.15 7.14
C VAL A 26 -1.10 12.25 6.33
N VAL A 27 -0.97 13.44 6.91
CA VAL A 27 -0.38 14.62 6.26
C VAL A 27 1.09 14.38 5.88
N PRO A 28 2.00 13.98 6.79
CA PRO A 28 3.39 13.72 6.41
C PRO A 28 3.55 12.53 5.45
N GLY A 29 2.72 11.48 5.57
CA GLY A 29 2.74 10.34 4.63
C GLY A 29 2.35 10.75 3.21
N VAL A 30 1.22 11.45 3.04
CA VAL A 30 0.75 11.95 1.74
C VAL A 30 1.71 12.99 1.16
N VAL A 31 2.22 13.90 1.99
CA VAL A 31 3.18 14.92 1.55
C VAL A 31 4.48 14.28 1.05
N LEU A 32 5.00 13.25 1.72
CA LEU A 32 6.22 12.56 1.26
C LEU A 32 6.01 11.81 -0.06
N VAL A 33 4.84 11.20 -0.27
CA VAL A 33 4.46 10.60 -1.55
C VAL A 33 4.31 11.68 -2.63
N ALA A 34 3.66 12.80 -2.33
CA ALA A 34 3.48 13.92 -3.28
C ALA A 34 4.81 14.60 -3.65
N LEU A 35 5.73 14.77 -2.70
CA LEU A 35 7.07 15.32 -2.92
C LEU A 35 7.98 14.37 -3.73
N SER A 36 7.60 13.10 -3.88
CA SER A 36 8.32 12.12 -4.67
C SER A 36 7.99 12.20 -6.17
N ARG A 37 7.74 13.39 -6.73
CA ARG A 37 7.43 13.61 -8.16
C ARG A 37 8.38 12.88 -9.13
N LYS A 38 9.67 12.78 -8.77
CA LYS A 38 10.67 12.00 -9.56
C LYS A 38 10.39 10.50 -9.61
N ALA A 39 9.72 9.94 -8.61
CA ALA A 39 9.28 8.54 -8.61
C ALA A 39 8.17 8.28 -9.64
N PHE A 40 7.37 9.30 -9.98
CA PHE A 40 6.29 9.21 -10.98
C PHE A 40 6.70 9.66 -12.38
N SER A 41 7.97 10.02 -12.60
CA SER A 41 8.43 10.43 -13.92
C SER A 41 9.01 9.24 -14.68
N PRO A 42 8.50 8.91 -15.89
CA PRO A 42 8.88 7.71 -16.63
C PRO A 42 10.32 7.76 -17.15
N ASN A 43 10.90 8.95 -17.24
CA ASN A 43 12.28 9.17 -17.72
C ASN A 43 13.34 8.82 -16.67
N PHE A 44 12.94 8.53 -15.44
CA PHE A 44 13.87 8.15 -14.37
C PHE A 44 13.94 6.64 -14.21
N LYS A 45 15.17 6.12 -14.16
CA LYS A 45 15.46 4.69 -13.93
C LYS A 45 14.93 4.12 -12.62
N ASP A 46 14.60 5.00 -11.67
CA ASP A 46 14.08 4.65 -10.34
C ASP A 46 12.58 4.98 -10.24
N SER A 47 11.86 5.09 -11.36
CA SER A 47 10.41 5.34 -11.36
C SER A 47 9.62 4.13 -10.88
N ILE A 48 8.39 4.39 -10.41
CA ILE A 48 7.45 3.36 -10.03
C ILE A 48 7.05 2.47 -11.22
N TYR A 49 7.25 2.91 -12.47
CA TYR A 49 6.83 2.16 -13.67
C TYR A 49 7.83 1.08 -14.09
N THR A 50 8.91 0.89 -13.32
CA THR A 50 9.94 -0.10 -13.62
C THR A 50 9.48 -1.52 -13.24
N PRO A 51 9.89 -2.56 -13.99
CA PRO A 51 9.57 -3.95 -13.65
C PRO A 51 10.10 -4.38 -12.27
N SER A 52 11.22 -3.83 -11.82
CA SER A 52 11.77 -4.08 -10.49
C SER A 52 10.84 -3.58 -9.38
N PHE A 53 10.28 -2.37 -9.53
CA PHE A 53 9.34 -1.80 -8.57
C PHE A 53 8.02 -2.59 -8.50
N GLN A 54 7.51 -3.03 -9.66
CA GLN A 54 6.33 -3.90 -9.71
C GLN A 54 6.53 -5.22 -8.97
N ARG A 55 7.67 -5.89 -9.21
CA ARG A 55 8.00 -7.14 -8.50
C ARG A 55 8.15 -6.92 -7.00
N PHE A 56 8.78 -5.82 -6.61
CA PHE A 56 8.92 -5.45 -5.19
C PHE A 56 7.56 -5.30 -4.52
N THR A 57 6.67 -4.48 -5.09
CA THR A 57 5.32 -4.26 -4.54
C THR A 57 4.46 -5.53 -4.56
N ALA A 58 4.61 -6.38 -5.58
CA ALA A 58 3.91 -7.68 -5.63
C ALA A 58 4.31 -8.63 -4.49
N TRP A 59 5.61 -8.72 -4.17
CA TRP A 59 6.07 -9.54 -3.04
C TRP A 59 5.53 -9.02 -1.70
N PHE A 60 5.53 -7.70 -1.50
CA PHE A 60 4.92 -7.09 -0.32
C PHE A 60 3.43 -7.42 -0.22
N LEU A 61 2.69 -7.27 -1.33
CA LEU A 61 1.27 -7.61 -1.39
C LEU A 61 1.00 -9.08 -1.12
N LEU A 62 1.82 -10.00 -1.63
CA LEU A 62 1.66 -11.42 -1.37
C LEU A 62 1.76 -11.72 0.13
N VAL A 63 2.77 -11.18 0.80
CA VAL A 63 2.95 -11.36 2.24
C VAL A 63 1.77 -10.74 3.00
N LEU A 64 1.43 -9.49 2.71
CA LEU A 64 0.33 -8.80 3.39
C LEU A 64 -1.02 -9.48 3.17
N ALA A 65 -1.33 -9.94 1.96
CA ALA A 65 -2.57 -10.64 1.64
C ALA A 65 -2.63 -12.02 2.32
N THR A 66 -1.50 -12.71 2.43
CA THR A 66 -1.44 -13.98 3.16
C THR A 66 -1.73 -13.76 4.64
N LEU A 67 -1.11 -12.74 5.25
CA LEU A 67 -1.34 -12.38 6.65
C LEU A 67 -2.78 -11.90 6.88
N GLU A 68 -3.32 -11.10 5.98
CA GLU A 68 -4.70 -10.60 6.04
C GLU A 68 -5.69 -11.76 5.96
N GLY A 69 -5.46 -12.73 5.06
CA GLY A 69 -6.30 -13.92 4.95
C GLY A 69 -6.24 -14.78 6.21
N VAL A 70 -5.04 -15.08 6.74
CA VAL A 70 -4.88 -15.87 7.98
C VAL A 70 -5.57 -15.19 9.16
N THR A 71 -5.39 -13.88 9.31
CA THR A 71 -6.01 -13.11 10.40
C THR A 71 -7.53 -12.96 10.20
N GLY A 72 -8.02 -12.87 8.96
CA GLY A 72 -9.44 -12.87 8.63
C GLY A 72 -10.12 -14.19 9.00
N PHE A 73 -9.52 -15.33 8.63
CA PHE A 73 -9.98 -16.64 9.09
C PHE A 73 -9.88 -16.78 10.61
N GLY A 74 -8.85 -16.21 11.24
CA GLY A 74 -8.73 -16.21 12.70
C GLY A 74 -9.81 -15.38 13.41
N ALA A 75 -10.30 -14.32 12.79
CA ALA A 75 -11.36 -13.46 13.33
C ALA A 75 -12.78 -14.02 13.10
N GLY A 76 -12.93 -14.94 12.15
CA GLY A 76 -14.21 -15.52 11.74
C GLY A 76 -14.85 -16.40 12.84
N PRO A 77 -16.17 -16.28 13.09
CA PRO A 77 -16.83 -17.00 14.17
C PRO A 77 -16.80 -18.53 14.03
N GLN A 78 -16.75 -19.05 12.80
CA GLN A 78 -16.72 -20.49 12.52
C GLN A 78 -15.28 -21.04 12.36
N THR A 79 -14.32 -20.16 12.06
CA THR A 79 -12.95 -20.55 11.67
C THR A 79 -11.90 -20.25 12.74
N SER A 80 -12.21 -19.39 13.71
CA SER A 80 -11.27 -18.94 14.74
C SER A 80 -10.69 -20.09 15.58
N THR A 81 -11.48 -21.12 15.88
CA THR A 81 -11.01 -22.26 16.69
C THR A 81 -9.91 -23.04 16.00
N VAL A 82 -10.03 -23.24 14.68
CA VAL A 82 -9.02 -23.95 13.87
C VAL A 82 -7.73 -23.14 13.80
N ILE A 83 -7.82 -21.85 13.50
CA ILE A 83 -6.65 -20.97 13.42
C ILE A 83 -5.97 -20.83 14.79
N SER A 84 -6.76 -20.67 15.86
CA SER A 84 -6.23 -20.63 17.22
C SER A 84 -5.49 -21.93 17.58
N ALA A 85 -6.01 -23.09 17.19
CA ALA A 85 -5.32 -24.37 17.43
C ALA A 85 -3.99 -24.47 16.63
N LEU A 86 -4.01 -24.13 15.34
CA LEU A 86 -2.83 -24.18 14.47
C LEU A 86 -1.73 -23.20 14.90
N THR A 87 -2.10 -22.13 15.58
CA THR A 87 -1.17 -21.10 16.08
C THR A 87 -0.90 -21.22 17.58
N PHE A 88 -1.24 -22.35 18.19
CA PHE A 88 -1.01 -22.63 19.61
C PHE A 88 -1.60 -21.55 20.54
N GLY A 89 -2.75 -21.00 20.18
CA GLY A 89 -3.47 -19.98 20.94
C GLY A 89 -3.05 -18.54 20.65
N LEU A 90 -2.02 -18.31 19.82
CA LEU A 90 -1.53 -16.97 19.49
C LEU A 90 -2.59 -16.15 18.74
N LEU A 91 -3.17 -16.73 17.70
CA LEU A 91 -4.24 -16.12 16.90
C LEU A 91 -5.61 -16.61 17.36
N ASN A 92 -6.01 -16.20 18.57
CA ASN A 92 -7.40 -16.27 19.01
C ASN A 92 -8.25 -15.19 18.30
N ARG A 93 -9.58 -15.30 18.39
CA ARG A 93 -10.51 -14.41 17.69
C ARG A 93 -10.24 -12.92 17.91
N GLY A 94 -9.92 -12.52 19.15
CA GLY A 94 -9.64 -11.12 19.48
C GLY A 94 -8.33 -10.63 18.85
N ASN A 95 -7.23 -11.38 19.04
CA ASN A 95 -5.93 -11.04 18.47
C ASN A 95 -5.98 -11.03 16.94
N SER A 96 -6.65 -12.01 16.34
CA SER A 96 -6.83 -12.08 14.90
C SER A 96 -7.60 -10.90 14.35
N LEU A 97 -8.68 -10.48 15.01
CA LEU A 97 -9.45 -9.31 14.59
C LEU A 97 -8.61 -8.03 14.64
N GLN A 98 -7.86 -7.82 15.72
CA GLN A 98 -6.98 -6.66 15.86
C GLN A 98 -5.90 -6.65 14.77
N LEU A 99 -5.22 -7.78 14.55
CA LEU A 99 -4.19 -7.88 13.52
C LEU A 99 -4.78 -7.72 12.10
N HIS A 100 -5.95 -8.29 11.84
CA HIS A 100 -6.64 -8.14 10.56
C HIS A 100 -6.93 -6.67 10.26
N ILE A 101 -7.52 -5.96 11.23
CA ILE A 101 -7.79 -4.52 11.13
C ILE A 101 -6.48 -3.73 10.92
N ILE A 102 -5.38 -4.13 11.58
CA ILE A 102 -4.04 -3.52 11.44
C ILE A 102 -3.43 -3.74 10.04
N LEU A 103 -3.74 -4.85 9.38
CA LEU A 103 -3.17 -5.19 8.07
C LEU A 103 -3.87 -4.46 6.91
N ILE A 104 -5.12 -4.01 7.07
CA ILE A 104 -5.88 -3.32 6.03
C ILE A 104 -5.16 -2.06 5.53
N GLY A 105 -4.62 -1.23 6.43
CA GLY A 105 -3.91 0.01 6.09
C GLY A 105 -2.73 -0.21 5.13
N PRO A 106 -1.72 -1.01 5.54
CA PRO A 106 -0.59 -1.36 4.69
C PRO A 106 -1.00 -2.08 3.41
N LEU A 107 -1.93 -3.03 3.47
CA LEU A 107 -2.40 -3.76 2.30
C LEU A 107 -3.00 -2.80 1.27
N THR A 108 -3.87 -1.89 1.71
CA THR A 108 -4.53 -0.92 0.84
C THR A 108 -3.54 0.04 0.20
N PHE A 109 -2.57 0.54 0.98
CA PHE A 109 -1.52 1.42 0.46
C PHE A 109 -0.70 0.73 -0.65
N PHE A 110 -0.17 -0.46 -0.37
CA PHE A 110 0.64 -1.19 -1.34
C PHE A 110 -0.17 -1.62 -2.56
N PHE A 111 -1.47 -1.90 -2.37
CA PHE A 111 -2.36 -2.23 -3.48
C PHE A 111 -2.52 -1.05 -4.43
N ILE A 112 -2.86 0.13 -3.91
CA ILE A 112 -2.99 1.37 -4.70
C ILE A 112 -1.67 1.68 -5.43
N LEU A 113 -0.54 1.57 -4.74
CA LEU A 113 0.79 1.85 -5.30
C LEU A 113 1.17 0.83 -6.40
N HIS A 114 0.88 -0.45 -6.20
CA HIS A 114 1.09 -1.50 -7.18
C HIS A 114 0.22 -1.28 -8.43
N SER A 115 -1.06 -0.96 -8.25
CA SER A 115 -1.98 -0.65 -9.35
C SER A 115 -1.53 0.57 -10.15
N ALA A 116 -1.11 1.66 -9.49
CA ALA A 116 -0.59 2.85 -10.15
C ALA A 116 0.66 2.54 -10.99
N SER A 117 1.58 1.76 -10.44
CA SER A 117 2.76 1.25 -11.15
C SER A 117 2.38 0.36 -12.35
N GLY A 118 1.41 -0.54 -12.15
CA GLY A 118 0.78 -1.40 -13.16
C GLY A 118 0.28 -0.63 -14.38
N ILE A 119 -0.62 0.32 -14.12
CA ILE A 119 -1.27 1.14 -15.13
C ILE A 119 -0.23 1.95 -15.90
N GLY A 120 0.68 2.64 -15.19
CA GLY A 120 1.68 3.47 -15.86
C GLY A 120 2.63 2.66 -16.75
N SER A 121 3.12 1.50 -16.29
CA SER A 121 3.99 0.68 -17.14
C SER A 121 3.26 0.09 -18.35
N MET A 122 1.99 -0.27 -18.19
CA MET A 122 1.13 -0.72 -19.29
C MET A 122 0.94 0.37 -20.35
N LEU A 123 0.67 1.61 -19.94
CA LEU A 123 0.53 2.75 -20.85
C LEU A 123 1.85 3.03 -21.61
N LEU A 124 2.99 2.97 -20.92
CA LEU A 124 4.31 3.13 -21.56
C LEU A 124 4.56 2.05 -22.62
N ARG A 125 4.23 0.78 -22.32
CA ARG A 125 4.34 -0.33 -23.28
C ARG A 125 3.44 -0.17 -24.50
N ARG A 126 2.31 0.53 -24.35
CA ARG A 126 1.39 0.89 -25.46
C ARG A 126 1.80 2.16 -26.21
N GLY A 127 2.95 2.76 -25.90
CA GLY A 127 3.47 3.93 -26.59
C GLY A 127 2.87 5.27 -26.15
N VAL A 128 2.10 5.31 -25.06
CA VAL A 128 1.56 6.57 -24.51
C VAL A 128 2.70 7.33 -23.82
N ARG A 129 3.12 8.47 -24.38
CA ARG A 129 4.27 9.26 -23.90
C ARG A 129 3.92 10.62 -23.29
N ASN A 130 2.64 10.88 -23.01
CA ASN A 130 2.21 12.15 -22.44
C ASN A 130 2.68 12.26 -20.97
N TRP A 131 3.60 13.20 -20.70
CA TRP A 131 4.17 13.42 -19.36
C TRP A 131 3.13 13.80 -18.30
N VAL A 132 2.05 14.48 -18.69
CA VAL A 132 0.97 14.90 -17.79
C VAL A 132 0.28 13.69 -17.16
N ILE A 133 0.11 12.61 -17.93
CA ILE A 133 -0.51 11.39 -17.42
C ILE A 133 0.32 10.82 -16.26
N TYR A 134 1.63 10.75 -16.44
CA TYR A 134 2.52 10.10 -15.49
C TYR A 134 2.89 10.97 -14.30
N GLU A 135 3.10 12.27 -14.49
CA GLU A 135 3.57 13.16 -13.43
C GLU A 135 2.44 13.94 -12.72
N VAL A 136 1.22 13.89 -13.25
CA VAL A 136 0.07 14.64 -12.68
C VAL A 136 -1.12 13.71 -12.46
N VAL A 137 -1.64 13.07 -13.50
CA VAL A 137 -2.89 12.29 -13.42
C VAL A 137 -2.74 11.07 -12.50
N ILE A 138 -1.75 10.21 -12.76
CA ILE A 138 -1.51 9.00 -11.95
C ILE A 138 -1.24 9.37 -10.48
N PRO A 139 -0.36 10.33 -10.14
CA PRO A 139 -0.17 10.77 -8.76
C PRO A 139 -1.44 11.27 -8.07
N ILE A 140 -2.25 12.10 -8.74
CA ILE A 140 -3.51 12.62 -8.19
C ILE A 140 -4.48 11.48 -7.91
N LEU A 141 -4.64 10.54 -8.83
CA LEU A 141 -5.51 9.38 -8.63
C LEU A 141 -5.00 8.49 -7.50
N THR A 142 -3.68 8.30 -7.39
CA THR A 142 -3.05 7.52 -6.32
C THR A 142 -3.33 8.16 -4.95
N ILE A 143 -3.12 9.48 -4.82
CA ILE A 143 -3.39 10.23 -3.59
C ILE A 143 -4.89 10.25 -3.27
N GLY A 144 -5.73 10.47 -4.27
CA GLY A 144 -7.18 10.48 -4.10
C GLY A 144 -7.72 9.13 -3.62
N ALA A 145 -7.27 8.04 -4.22
CA ALA A 145 -7.60 6.68 -3.78
C ALA A 145 -7.12 6.43 -2.34
N TYR A 146 -5.94 6.94 -1.99
CA TYR A 146 -5.39 6.80 -0.65
C TYR A 146 -6.20 7.56 0.42
N ILE A 147 -6.62 8.79 0.12
CA ILE A 147 -7.50 9.58 0.99
C ILE A 147 -8.86 8.92 1.15
N LEU A 148 -9.44 8.41 0.06
CA LEU A 148 -10.71 7.68 0.10
C LEU A 148 -10.60 6.42 0.95
N ALA A 149 -9.53 5.65 0.79
CA ALA A 149 -9.26 4.47 1.59
C ALA A 149 -9.16 4.81 3.09
N LEU A 150 -8.47 5.89 3.44
CA LEU A 150 -8.40 6.37 4.82
C LEU A 150 -9.76 6.74 5.38
N TYR A 151 -10.57 7.48 4.60
CA TYR A 151 -11.92 7.83 5.02
C TYR A 151 -12.76 6.58 5.30
N LEU A 152 -12.79 5.62 4.36
CA LEU A 152 -13.51 4.36 4.55
C LEU A 152 -12.98 3.58 5.75
N TYR A 153 -11.67 3.58 5.97
CA TYR A 153 -11.05 2.94 7.12
C TYR A 153 -11.50 3.57 8.44
N THR A 154 -11.56 4.89 8.52
CA THR A 154 -12.02 5.58 9.74
C THR A 154 -13.49 5.31 10.05
N LEU A 155 -14.30 4.89 9.07
CA LEU A 155 -15.68 4.45 9.31
C LEU A 155 -15.78 3.03 9.88
N LEU A 156 -14.70 2.25 9.81
CA LEU A 156 -14.62 0.89 10.35
C LEU A 156 -14.10 0.84 11.80
N LEU A 157 -13.50 1.93 12.28
CA LEU A 157 -13.04 2.11 13.67
C LEU A 157 -14.17 2.65 14.55
#